data_AF-A0A9N8PKW3-F1
#
_entry.id   AF-A0A9N8PKW3-F1
#
_cell.length_a   1.000
_cell.length_b   1.000
_cell.length_c   1.000
_cell.angle_alpha   90.00
_cell.angle_beta   90.00
_cell.angle_gamma   90.00
#
_symmetry.space_group_name_H-M   'P 1'
#
loop_
_entity.id
_entity.type
_entity.pdbx_description
1 polymer ?
#
loop_
_entity_poly.entity_id
_entity_poly.type
_entity_poly.pdbx_seq_one_letter_code
_entity_poly.pdbx_strand_id
1 'polypeptide(L)'
;MQLLKALFFILFTAIPLHATHTLLPSSAMHPIEPADLNWHLKVYTPPDEYEIHLVPGYTISNHFETIGKDLSHRIRRRWEDPEDVDFVHFLIYLPEKENLDLVRRDPGVELVVESAEYQAISDPTVEEDYHGKHVEL
;
A
#
# COMPACT_ATOMS: atom_id res chain seq x y z
N MET A 1 41.75 10.28 -35.32
CA MET A 1 42.48 10.64 -34.08
C MET A 1 41.54 11.45 -33.22
N GLN A 2 40.89 10.79 -32.27
CA GLN A 2 41.15 10.88 -30.83
C GLN A 2 40.12 11.81 -30.17
N LEU A 3 39.10 11.20 -29.55
CA LEU A 3 38.94 11.05 -28.09
C LEU A 3 38.08 12.20 -27.53
N LEU A 4 36.80 11.94 -27.28
CA LEU A 4 36.31 11.47 -25.97
C LEU A 4 36.37 12.58 -24.91
N LYS A 5 35.27 13.33 -24.73
CA LYS A 5 34.87 13.86 -23.41
C LYS A 5 33.34 13.94 -23.34
N ALA A 6 32.75 12.79 -23.08
CA ALA A 6 31.46 12.74 -22.39
C ALA A 6 31.67 13.29 -20.98
N LEU A 7 30.85 14.24 -20.56
CA LEU A 7 30.71 14.58 -19.14
C LEU A 7 29.21 14.65 -18.83
N PHE A 8 28.67 13.47 -18.56
CA PHE A 8 27.39 13.30 -17.87
C PHE A 8 27.61 13.67 -16.41
N PHE A 9 27.04 14.78 -15.97
CA PHE A 9 26.81 15.05 -14.56
C PHE A 9 25.34 15.45 -14.41
N ILE A 10 24.47 14.44 -14.26
CA ILE A 10 23.16 14.65 -13.67
C ILE A 10 23.25 14.10 -12.26
N LEU A 11 23.45 15.03 -11.33
CA LEU A 11 23.39 14.82 -9.89
C LEU A 11 21.94 14.52 -9.53
N PHE A 12 21.58 13.24 -9.43
CA PHE A 12 20.31 12.83 -8.82
C PHE A 12 20.45 13.06 -7.31
N THR A 13 20.04 14.23 -6.84
CA THR A 13 19.74 14.42 -5.42
C THR A 13 18.52 13.57 -5.12
N ALA A 14 18.77 12.39 -4.54
CA ALA A 14 17.74 11.59 -3.89
C ALA A 14 17.11 12.44 -2.80
N ILE A 15 15.96 13.04 -3.09
CA ILE A 15 15.06 13.55 -2.07
C ILE A 15 14.40 12.31 -1.49
N PRO A 16 14.63 11.93 -0.23
CA PRO A 16 13.81 10.92 0.41
C PRO A 16 12.42 11.54 0.54
N LEU A 17 11.51 11.21 -0.39
CA LEU A 17 10.08 11.38 -0.15
C LEU A 17 9.78 10.54 1.09
N HIS A 18 9.76 11.19 2.24
CA HIS A 18 9.07 10.66 3.40
C HIS A 18 7.60 10.69 2.97
N ALA A 19 7.12 9.56 2.46
CA ALA A 19 5.70 9.30 2.38
C ALA A 19 5.21 9.29 3.83
N THR A 20 4.77 10.45 4.30
CA THR A 20 4.04 10.55 5.55
C THR A 20 2.81 9.67 5.34
N HIS A 21 2.78 8.52 6.01
CA HIS A 21 1.58 7.70 6.12
C HIS A 21 0.55 8.53 6.88
N THR A 22 -0.16 9.38 6.17
CA THR A 22 -1.37 10.00 6.71
C THR A 22 -2.42 8.91 6.61
N LEU A 23 -2.53 8.11 7.68
CA LEU A 23 -3.67 7.22 7.86
C LEU A 23 -4.93 8.04 7.63
N LEU A 24 -5.80 7.58 6.73
CA LEU A 24 -7.09 8.22 6.54
C LEU A 24 -7.83 8.21 7.90
N PRO A 25 -8.59 9.27 8.23
CA PRO A 25 -9.41 9.23 9.43
C PRO A 25 -10.43 8.09 9.28
N SER A 26 -10.74 7.39 10.38
CA SER A 26 -11.67 6.25 10.37
C SER A 26 -13.04 6.55 9.76
N SER A 27 -13.44 7.83 9.69
CA SER A 27 -14.67 8.29 9.02
C SER A 27 -14.65 8.15 7.50
N ALA A 28 -13.48 8.01 6.88
CA ALA A 28 -13.30 7.85 5.44
C ALA A 28 -13.06 6.39 5.03
N MET A 29 -13.09 5.45 5.99
CA MET A 29 -12.82 4.02 5.76
C MET A 29 -14.09 3.18 5.96
N HIS A 30 -14.26 2.13 5.15
CA HIS A 30 -15.39 1.21 5.27
C HIS A 30 -15.05 0.06 6.23
N PRO A 31 -15.83 -0.15 7.32
CA PRO A 31 -15.66 -1.31 8.19
C PRO A 31 -16.16 -2.59 7.50
N ILE A 32 -15.43 -3.70 7.66
CA ILE A 32 -15.86 -5.02 7.19
C ILE A 32 -16.56 -5.76 8.35
N GLU A 33 -17.81 -6.19 8.16
CA GLU A 33 -18.53 -7.08 9.08
C GLU A 33 -18.75 -8.48 8.46
N PRO A 34 -18.67 -9.58 9.24
CA PRO A 34 -18.47 -9.64 10.70
C PRO A 34 -16.99 -9.77 11.10
N ALA A 35 -16.69 -9.41 12.36
CA ALA A 35 -15.38 -9.46 13.01
C ALA A 35 -14.88 -10.88 13.34
N ASP A 36 -15.17 -11.88 12.51
CA ASP A 36 -14.77 -13.26 12.80
C ASP A 36 -13.33 -13.47 12.32
N LEU A 37 -12.37 -13.06 13.15
CA LEU A 37 -11.07 -13.72 13.31
C LEU A 37 -10.16 -13.07 14.37
N ASN A 38 -10.48 -11.89 14.91
CA ASN A 38 -9.82 -11.39 16.11
C ASN A 38 -10.60 -10.19 16.68
N TRP A 39 -11.16 -10.32 17.88
CA TRP A 39 -11.81 -9.21 18.60
C TRP A 39 -10.83 -8.08 18.98
N HIS A 40 -9.54 -8.25 18.67
CA HIS A 40 -8.48 -7.27 18.82
C HIS A 40 -8.13 -6.54 17.51
N LEU A 41 -8.80 -6.80 16.39
CA LEU A 41 -8.47 -6.18 15.10
C LEU A 41 -9.70 -5.50 14.50
N LYS A 42 -9.55 -4.23 14.13
CA LYS A 42 -10.45 -3.59 13.16
C LYS A 42 -9.79 -3.66 11.79
N VAL A 43 -10.51 -4.21 10.83
CA VAL A 43 -10.11 -4.21 9.42
C VAL A 43 -10.79 -3.04 8.74
N TYR A 44 -10.00 -2.24 8.04
CA TYR A 44 -10.42 -1.07 7.30
C TYR A 44 -10.01 -1.23 5.85
N THR A 45 -10.89 -0.91 4.91
CA THR A 45 -10.54 -0.82 3.49
C THR A 45 -10.38 0.66 3.15
N PRO A 46 -9.17 1.17 2.91
CA PRO A 46 -9.00 2.52 2.37
C PRO A 46 -9.69 2.58 1.00
N PRO A 47 -10.56 3.59 0.76
CA PRO A 47 -11.23 3.71 -0.53
C PRO A 47 -10.19 3.90 -1.63
N ASP A 48 -10.44 3.25 -2.75
CA ASP A 48 -9.67 3.38 -3.98
C ASP A 48 -8.19 2.97 -3.89
N GLU A 49 -7.80 2.24 -2.83
CA GLU A 49 -6.46 1.65 -2.75
C GLU A 49 -6.51 0.16 -3.12
N TYR A 50 -5.56 -0.24 -3.98
CA TYR A 50 -5.50 -1.59 -4.53
C TYR A 50 -4.09 -2.15 -4.45
N GLU A 51 -3.99 -3.41 -4.06
CA GLU A 51 -2.78 -4.22 -4.18
C GLU A 51 -2.79 -4.93 -5.54
N ILE A 52 -1.73 -4.72 -6.31
CA ILE A 52 -1.57 -5.25 -7.67
C ILE A 52 -0.42 -6.25 -7.65
N HIS A 53 -0.70 -7.50 -8.02
CA HIS A 53 0.31 -8.54 -8.21
C HIS A 53 0.57 -8.73 -9.70
N LEU A 54 1.85 -8.76 -10.06
CA LEU A 54 2.29 -8.99 -11.42
C LEU A 54 2.75 -10.43 -11.59
N VAL A 55 2.61 -10.96 -12.81
CA VAL A 55 3.14 -12.28 -13.15
C VAL A 55 4.68 -12.30 -13.01
N PRO A 56 5.30 -13.46 -12.73
CA PRO A 56 6.76 -13.56 -12.61
C PRO A 56 7.50 -13.03 -13.84
N GLY A 57 8.57 -12.27 -13.60
CA GLY A 57 9.38 -11.63 -14.65
C GLY A 57 8.80 -10.31 -15.20
N TYR A 58 7.65 -9.85 -14.69
CA TYR A 58 7.00 -8.61 -15.12
C TYR A 58 7.19 -7.49 -14.10
N THR A 59 7.81 -6.39 -14.53
CA THR A 59 8.15 -5.27 -13.63
C THR A 59 7.05 -4.22 -13.57
N ILE A 60 7.10 -3.36 -12.55
CA ILE A 60 6.21 -2.19 -12.44
C ILE A 60 6.40 -1.27 -13.65
N SER A 61 7.63 -1.16 -14.17
CA SER A 61 7.91 -0.38 -15.37
C SER A 61 7.24 -0.97 -16.62
N ASN A 62 7.29 -2.30 -16.80
CA ASN A 62 6.58 -2.96 -17.89
C ASN A 62 5.07 -2.72 -17.81
N HIS A 63 4.50 -2.80 -16.60
CA HIS A 63 3.10 -2.50 -16.36
C HIS A 63 2.69 -1.11 -16.87
N PHE A 64 3.41 -0.05 -16.48
CA PHE A 64 3.08 1.32 -16.91
C PHE A 64 3.32 1.58 -18.39
N GLU A 65 4.32 0.94 -18.98
CA GLU A 65 4.54 0.96 -20.43
C GLU A 65 3.37 0.31 -21.17
N THR A 66 2.92 -0.87 -20.73
CA THR A 66 1.84 -1.63 -21.36
C THR A 66 0.50 -0.93 -21.30
N ILE A 67 0.15 -0.31 -20.16
CA ILE A 67 -1.10 0.47 -20.07
C ILE A 67 -0.98 1.85 -20.73
N GLY A 68 0.21 2.24 -21.19
CA GLY A 68 0.46 3.52 -21.86
C GLY A 68 0.28 4.74 -20.97
N LYS A 69 0.41 4.57 -19.65
CA LYS A 69 0.15 5.62 -18.66
C LYS A 69 1.04 5.46 -17.43
N ASP A 70 1.82 6.49 -17.14
CA ASP A 70 2.64 6.54 -15.94
C ASP A 70 1.78 6.93 -14.71
N LEU A 71 1.55 5.95 -13.84
CA LEU A 71 0.86 6.13 -12.55
C LEU A 71 1.81 5.98 -11.36
N SER A 72 3.13 6.03 -11.59
CA SER A 72 4.15 5.80 -10.55
C SER A 72 4.04 6.71 -9.33
N HIS A 73 3.57 7.95 -9.52
CA HIS A 73 3.33 8.94 -8.46
C HIS A 73 2.16 8.58 -7.53
N ARG A 74 1.34 7.59 -7.90
CA ARG A 74 0.19 7.11 -7.11
C ARG A 74 0.51 5.84 -6.33
N ILE A 75 1.68 5.25 -6.57
CA ILE A 75 2.14 4.09 -5.80
C ILE A 75 2.42 4.54 -4.36
N ARG A 76 1.75 3.89 -3.42
CA ARG A 76 1.96 4.07 -1.98
C ARG A 76 3.11 3.22 -1.47
N ARG A 77 3.25 2.00 -2.00
CA ARG A 77 4.28 1.05 -1.58
C ARG A 77 4.64 0.10 -2.71
N ARG A 78 5.91 -0.32 -2.74
CA ARG A 78 6.47 -1.24 -3.73
C ARG A 78 7.09 -2.43 -3.01
N TRP A 79 6.91 -3.60 -3.59
CA TRP A 79 7.61 -4.82 -3.27
C TRP A 79 8.12 -5.38 -4.59
N GLU A 80 9.23 -4.80 -5.05
CA GLU A 80 9.92 -5.17 -6.27
C GLU A 80 11.40 -5.27 -5.90
N ASP A 81 11.98 -6.46 -6.03
CA ASP A 81 13.42 -6.65 -5.91
C ASP A 81 14.00 -6.66 -7.33
N PRO A 82 14.94 -5.74 -7.67
CA PRO A 82 15.59 -5.73 -8.96
C PRO A 82 16.35 -7.04 -9.30
N GLU A 83 16.72 -7.82 -8.28
CA GLU A 83 17.43 -9.09 -8.44
C GLU A 83 16.47 -10.31 -8.38
N ASP A 84 15.23 -10.11 -7.91
CA ASP A 84 14.18 -11.13 -7.82
C ASP A 84 12.84 -10.58 -8.35
N VAL A 85 12.63 -10.79 -9.64
CA VAL A 85 11.42 -10.37 -10.37
C VAL A 85 10.31 -11.41 -10.34
N ASP A 86 10.44 -12.47 -9.54
CA ASP A 86 9.42 -13.53 -9.47
C ASP A 86 8.24 -13.11 -8.58
N PHE A 87 8.42 -12.13 -7.70
CA PHE A 87 7.40 -11.66 -6.75
C PHE A 87 7.25 -10.14 -6.74
N VAL A 88 6.73 -9.58 -7.83
CA VAL A 88 6.48 -8.14 -7.94
C VAL A 88 5.03 -7.81 -7.58
N HIS A 89 4.85 -6.98 -6.54
CA HIS A 89 3.55 -6.38 -6.22
C HIS A 89 3.70 -4.95 -5.70
N PHE A 90 2.61 -4.18 -5.78
CA PHE A 90 2.60 -2.79 -5.31
C PHE A 90 1.21 -2.35 -4.88
N LEU A 91 1.18 -1.41 -3.93
CA LEU A 91 -0.04 -0.76 -3.45
C LEU A 91 -0.19 0.59 -4.15
N ILE A 92 -1.36 0.85 -4.74
CA ILE A 92 -1.62 2.05 -5.55
C ILE A 92 -2.99 2.68 -5.24
N TYR A 93 -3.05 4.01 -5.24
CA TYR A 93 -4.29 4.78 -5.07
C TYR A 93 -4.89 5.21 -6.42
N LEU A 94 -6.08 4.71 -6.74
CA LEU A 94 -6.77 4.83 -8.04
C LEU A 94 -8.24 5.28 -7.88
N PRO A 95 -8.51 6.55 -7.56
CA PRO A 95 -9.87 7.06 -7.39
C PRO A 95 -10.67 7.14 -8.69
N GLU A 96 -10.00 7.21 -9.85
CA GLU A 96 -10.66 7.22 -11.13
C GLU A 96 -10.86 5.79 -11.65
N LYS A 97 -12.13 5.39 -11.86
CA LYS A 97 -12.49 4.06 -12.35
C LYS A 97 -11.78 3.73 -13.67
N GLU A 98 -11.54 4.70 -14.55
CA GLU A 98 -10.83 4.44 -15.80
C GLU A 98 -9.39 3.96 -15.57
N ASN A 99 -8.72 4.43 -14.52
CA ASN A 99 -7.37 3.99 -14.19
C ASN A 99 -7.38 2.55 -13.66
N LEU A 100 -8.34 2.21 -12.80
CA LEU A 100 -8.53 0.84 -12.32
C LEU A 100 -8.85 -0.12 -13.49
N ASP A 101 -9.69 0.30 -14.42
CA ASP A 101 -10.02 -0.48 -15.61
C ASP A 101 -8.80 -0.68 -16.53
N LEU A 102 -7.90 0.30 -16.62
CA LEU A 102 -6.63 0.15 -17.37
C LEU A 102 -5.73 -0.90 -16.72
N VAL A 103 -5.53 -0.80 -15.39
CA VAL A 103 -4.71 -1.76 -14.64
C VAL A 103 -5.22 -3.19 -14.80
N ARG A 104 -6.54 -3.40 -14.68
CA ARG A 104 -7.17 -4.73 -14.81
C ARG A 104 -7.09 -5.35 -16.20
N ARG A 105 -6.80 -4.56 -17.24
CA ARG A 105 -6.68 -5.05 -18.62
C ARG A 105 -5.25 -5.41 -19.01
N ASP A 106 -4.26 -5.07 -18.19
CA ASP A 106 -2.89 -5.47 -18.45
C ASP A 106 -2.74 -6.99 -18.32
N PRO A 107 -2.34 -7.72 -19.37
CA PRO A 107 -2.13 -9.17 -19.30
C PRO A 107 -1.00 -9.59 -18.33
N GLY A 108 -0.12 -8.67 -17.92
CA GLY A 108 0.91 -8.92 -16.92
C GLY A 108 0.44 -8.77 -15.47
N VAL A 109 -0.82 -8.39 -15.24
CA VAL A 109 -1.43 -8.34 -13.90
C VAL A 109 -2.08 -9.69 -13.60
N GLU A 110 -1.61 -10.34 -12.53
CA GLU A 110 -2.17 -11.60 -12.04
C GLU A 110 -3.39 -11.37 -11.16
N LEU A 111 -3.31 -10.38 -10.26
CA LEU A 111 -4.32 -10.13 -9.25
C LEU A 111 -4.45 -8.64 -8.93
N VAL A 112 -5.69 -8.20 -8.70
CA VAL A 112 -6.03 -6.87 -8.19
C VAL A 112 -6.95 -7.05 -6.97
N VAL A 113 -6.47 -6.66 -5.79
CA VAL A 113 -7.22 -6.75 -4.53
C VAL A 113 -7.45 -5.36 -3.96
N GLU A 114 -8.60 -5.12 -3.36
CA GLU A 114 -8.79 -3.92 -2.53
C GLU A 114 -7.89 -3.99 -1.30
N SER A 115 -7.21 -2.89 -0.99
CA SER A 115 -6.32 -2.80 0.17
C SER A 115 -7.10 -2.99 1.46
N ALA A 116 -6.52 -3.73 2.41
CA ALA A 116 -7.05 -3.86 3.76
C ALA A 116 -5.97 -3.47 4.77
N GLU A 117 -6.29 -2.49 5.61
CA GLU A 117 -5.49 -2.10 6.76
C GLU A 117 -6.04 -2.75 8.03
N TYR A 118 -5.15 -3.39 8.78
CA TYR A 118 -5.46 -3.99 10.07
C TYR A 118 -4.98 -3.07 11.18
N GLN A 119 -5.89 -2.55 11.98
CA GLN A 119 -5.56 -1.78 13.17
C GLN A 119 -5.87 -2.60 14.42
N ALA A 120 -4.91 -2.67 15.34
CA ALA A 120 -5.16 -3.22 16.65
C ALA A 120 -6.18 -2.36 17.40
N ILE A 121 -7.26 -2.98 17.87
CA ILE A 121 -8.07 -2.43 18.95
C ILE A 121 -7.17 -2.56 20.18
N SER A 122 -6.68 -1.44 20.70
CA SER A 122 -6.05 -1.44 22.02
C SER A 122 -6.97 -2.17 22.98
N ASP A 123 -6.46 -3.16 23.72
CA ASP A 123 -7.22 -3.85 24.75
C ASP A 123 -7.99 -2.80 25.56
N PRO A 124 -9.30 -3.01 25.84
CA PRO A 124 -9.98 -2.14 26.77
C PRO A 124 -9.12 -2.16 28.04
N THR A 125 -8.52 -1.02 28.38
CA THR A 125 -7.96 -0.82 29.71
C THR A 125 -9.09 -1.24 30.64
N VAL A 126 -8.88 -2.33 31.40
CA VAL A 126 -9.77 -2.66 32.49
C VAL A 126 -9.81 -1.38 33.31
N GLU A 127 -10.93 -0.65 33.26
CA GLU A 127 -11.16 0.39 34.26
C GLU A 127 -11.14 -0.39 35.56
N GLU A 128 -10.02 -0.30 36.29
CA GLU A 128 -9.94 -0.78 37.66
C GLU A 128 -11.04 -0.02 38.39
N ASP A 129 -12.16 -0.70 38.59
CA ASP A 129 -13.25 -0.25 39.43
C ASP A 129 -12.69 -0.23 40.85
N TYR A 130 -11.98 0.85 41.18
CA TYR A 130 -11.45 1.18 42.49
C TYR A 130 -12.62 1.59 43.40
N HIS A 131 -13.66 0.77 43.45
CA HIS A 131 -14.61 0.77 44.55
C HIS A 131 -13.91 0.12 45.74
N GLY A 132 -13.24 0.97 46.52
CA GLY A 132 -12.69 0.64 47.82
C GLY A 132 -13.75 -0.01 48.71
N LYS A 133 -13.82 -1.34 48.71
CA LYS A 133 -14.40 -2.11 49.79
C LYS A 133 -13.32 -2.31 50.84
N HIS A 134 -13.34 -1.45 51.84
CA HIS A 134 -12.78 -1.78 53.15
C HIS A 134 -13.43 -3.08 53.63
N VAL A 135 -12.64 -4.15 53.67
CA VAL A 135 -12.95 -5.32 54.49
C VAL A 135 -12.28 -5.07 55.84
N GLU A 136 -13.07 -4.64 56.82
CA GLU A 136 -12.66 -4.73 58.23
C GLU A 136 -12.72 -6.21 58.64
N LEU A 137 -11.63 -6.68 59.25
CA LEU A 137 -11.49 -7.99 59.88
C LEU A 137 -12.22 -8.03 61.23
#